data_AF-A0A371IZE2-F1
#
_entry.id   AF-A0A371IZE2-F1
#
_cell.length_a   1.000
_cell.length_b   1.000
_cell.length_c   1.000
_cell.angle_alpha   90.00
_cell.angle_beta   90.00
_cell.angle_gamma   90.00
#
_symmetry.space_group_name_H-M   'P 1'
#
loop_
_entity.id
_entity.type
_entity.pdbx_description
1 polymer ?
#
loop_
_entity_poly.entity_id
_entity_poly.type
_entity_poly.pdbx_seq_one_letter_code
_entity_poly.pdbx_strand_id
1 'polypeptide(L)'
;MDKDKISKFYCTNYKNLLTKLTNSKHICKYSDILYINDDNNSISKREYKYITSLQGKKMLYYFKHNIDDIIYIGESHTINDKWSSIDRMKQHFQQSQDSGLLARVMSKDNKSEYDAIVYLNDVDIYYIDLTDKSEYFIKTLESFCIDCYKPKYNK
;
A
#
# COMPACT_ATOMS: atom_id res chain seq x y z
N MET A 1 -6.98 -12.80 28.60
CA MET A 1 -6.76 -11.41 28.18
C MET A 1 -8.09 -10.70 28.21
N ASP A 2 -8.19 -9.56 28.88
CA ASP A 2 -9.45 -8.93 29.24
C ASP A 2 -10.09 -8.19 28.05
N LYS A 3 -11.33 -8.56 27.69
CA LYS A 3 -12.04 -8.04 26.52
C LYS A 3 -12.24 -6.53 26.58
N ASP A 4 -12.38 -5.97 27.78
CA ASP A 4 -12.56 -4.54 27.98
C ASP A 4 -11.28 -3.75 27.77
N LYS A 5 -10.11 -4.33 28.07
CA LYS A 5 -8.81 -3.71 27.77
C LYS A 5 -8.52 -3.71 26.26
N ILE A 6 -8.89 -4.79 25.58
CA ILE A 6 -8.79 -4.91 24.12
C ILE A 6 -9.71 -3.87 23.45
N SER A 7 -10.96 -3.78 23.89
CA SER A 7 -11.95 -2.80 23.37
C SER A 7 -11.50 -1.34 23.59
N LYS A 8 -11.01 -0.99 24.78
CA LYS A 8 -10.46 0.36 25.04
C LYS A 8 -9.21 0.67 24.23
N PHE A 9 -8.33 -0.31 24.04
CA PHE A 9 -7.17 -0.20 23.17
C PHE A 9 -7.61 0.10 21.73
N TYR A 10 -8.57 -0.66 21.19
CA TYR A 10 -9.09 -0.44 19.85
C TYR A 10 -9.84 0.89 19.70
N CYS A 11 -10.73 1.29 20.63
CA CYS A 11 -11.46 2.57 20.52
C CYS A 11 -10.55 3.80 20.59
N THR A 12 -9.55 3.79 21.48
CA THR A 12 -8.60 4.90 21.62
C THR A 12 -7.65 4.95 20.42
N ASN A 13 -7.20 3.79 19.93
CA ASN A 13 -6.39 3.70 18.72
C ASN A 13 -7.18 4.04 17.46
N TYR A 14 -8.49 3.75 17.39
CA TYR A 14 -9.36 4.08 16.24
C TYR A 14 -9.52 5.59 16.04
N LYS A 15 -9.75 6.35 17.13
CA LYS A 15 -9.77 7.82 17.06
C LYS A 15 -8.42 8.37 16.63
N ASN A 16 -7.33 7.87 17.20
CA ASN A 16 -5.98 8.29 16.80
C ASN A 16 -5.61 7.84 15.37
N LEU A 17 -6.19 6.75 14.86
CA LEU A 17 -6.01 6.25 13.50
C LEU A 17 -6.66 7.16 12.48
N LEU A 18 -7.93 7.53 12.72
CA LEU A 18 -8.66 8.49 11.89
C LEU A 18 -7.89 9.82 11.77
N THR A 19 -7.36 10.33 12.88
CA THR A 19 -6.53 11.54 12.89
C THR A 19 -5.15 11.37 12.23
N LYS A 20 -4.64 10.14 12.11
CA LYS A 20 -3.36 9.86 11.43
C LYS A 20 -3.53 9.63 9.93
N LEU A 21 -4.64 9.03 9.49
CA LEU A 21 -4.97 8.94 8.07
C LEU A 21 -5.23 10.32 7.46
N THR A 22 -5.72 11.29 8.23
CA THR A 22 -5.77 12.70 7.80
C THR A 22 -4.39 13.35 7.63
N ASN A 23 -3.31 12.76 8.18
CA ASN A 23 -1.93 13.21 7.99
C ASN A 23 -1.15 12.35 6.97
N SER A 24 -1.85 11.53 6.21
CA SER A 24 -1.25 10.78 5.12
C SER A 24 -0.67 11.74 4.06
N LYS A 25 0.42 11.31 3.45
CA LYS A 25 1.07 12.04 2.36
C LYS A 25 0.84 11.28 1.06
N HIS A 26 0.33 11.98 0.06
CA HIS A 26 0.28 11.48 -1.31
C HIS A 26 1.70 11.30 -1.83
N ILE A 27 1.95 10.19 -2.53
CA ILE A 27 3.24 9.89 -3.16
C ILE A 27 3.17 10.22 -4.64
N CYS A 28 2.28 9.53 -5.35
CA CYS A 28 2.08 9.61 -6.79
C CYS A 28 0.88 8.73 -7.18
N LYS A 29 0.50 8.74 -8.46
CA LYS A 29 -0.39 7.74 -9.06
C LYS A 29 0.38 6.50 -9.46
N TYR A 30 -0.32 5.37 -9.55
CA TYR A 30 0.25 4.12 -10.06
C TYR A 30 0.76 4.27 -11.49
N SER A 31 0.02 5.00 -12.34
CA SER A 31 0.41 5.34 -13.71
C SER A 31 1.72 6.13 -13.81
N ASP A 32 2.11 6.85 -12.75
CA ASP A 32 3.38 7.59 -12.73
C ASP A 32 4.57 6.62 -12.65
N ILE A 33 4.37 5.42 -12.12
CA ILE A 33 5.42 4.40 -11.95
C ILE A 33 5.37 3.35 -13.05
N LEU A 34 4.18 2.83 -13.40
CA LEU A 34 4.02 1.78 -14.39
C LEU A 34 2.99 2.20 -15.43
N TYR A 35 3.44 2.37 -16.67
CA TYR A 35 2.62 2.81 -17.79
C TYR A 35 2.68 1.79 -18.94
N ILE A 36 1.53 1.53 -19.55
CA ILE A 36 1.39 0.73 -20.77
C ILE A 36 1.25 1.64 -21.98
N ASN A 37 1.95 1.30 -23.07
CA ASN A 37 1.69 1.92 -24.35
C ASN A 37 0.49 1.25 -25.03
N ASP A 38 -0.61 1.98 -25.16
CA ASP A 38 -1.85 1.51 -25.77
C ASP A 38 -1.69 1.08 -27.24
N ASP A 39 -0.70 1.62 -27.94
CA ASP A 39 -0.49 1.31 -29.37
C ASP A 39 -0.06 -0.14 -29.60
N ASN A 40 0.58 -0.79 -28.61
CA ASN A 40 1.16 -2.12 -28.74
C ASN A 40 0.87 -3.06 -27.56
N ASN A 41 -0.04 -2.68 -26.64
CA ASN A 41 -0.40 -3.44 -25.44
C ASN A 41 0.81 -3.93 -24.63
N SER A 42 1.89 -3.16 -24.58
CA SER A 42 3.14 -3.53 -23.91
C SER A 42 3.51 -2.54 -22.81
N ILE A 43 4.12 -3.05 -21.73
CA ILE A 43 4.65 -2.21 -20.66
C ILE A 43 5.71 -1.30 -21.26
N SER A 44 5.43 0.00 -21.26
CA SER A 44 6.31 0.98 -21.90
C SER A 44 7.35 1.52 -20.93
N LYS A 45 7.03 1.59 -19.62
CA LYS A 45 7.89 2.30 -18.67
C LYS A 45 7.73 1.87 -17.22
N ARG A 46 8.87 1.83 -16.50
CA ARG A 46 8.96 1.70 -15.04
C ARG A 46 9.75 2.88 -14.45
N GLU A 47 9.09 3.88 -13.87
CA GLU A 47 9.73 5.06 -13.26
C GLU A 47 9.62 5.08 -11.74
N TYR A 48 10.63 4.57 -11.04
CA TYR A 48 10.63 4.56 -9.57
C TYR A 48 11.07 5.88 -8.92
N LYS A 49 11.29 6.95 -9.69
CA LYS A 49 11.77 8.24 -9.16
C LYS A 49 10.83 8.81 -8.08
N TYR A 50 9.51 8.58 -8.23
CA TYR A 50 8.49 9.07 -7.31
C TYR A 50 8.52 8.41 -5.92
N ILE A 51 9.04 7.17 -5.82
CA ILE A 51 9.14 6.44 -4.55
C ILE A 51 10.52 6.56 -3.88
N THR A 52 11.49 7.22 -4.51
CA THR A 52 12.84 7.41 -3.93
C THR A 52 12.82 8.18 -2.61
N SER A 53 11.87 9.10 -2.44
CA SER A 53 11.65 9.87 -1.21
C SER A 53 11.24 9.02 0.00
N LEU A 54 10.96 7.73 -0.21
CA LEU A 54 10.61 6.78 0.84
C LEU A 54 11.84 6.11 1.46
N GLN A 55 13.03 6.27 0.89
CA GLN A 55 14.26 5.64 1.37
C GLN A 55 14.45 5.86 2.87
N GLY A 56 14.73 4.77 3.60
CA GLY A 56 15.00 4.79 5.03
C GLY A 56 13.78 5.05 5.93
N LYS A 57 12.57 5.15 5.36
CA LYS A 57 11.35 5.32 6.15
C LYS A 57 10.77 3.99 6.57
N LYS A 58 10.20 3.97 7.78
CA LYS A 58 9.17 2.98 8.13
C LYS A 58 7.81 3.61 7.85
N MET A 59 6.88 2.85 7.31
CA MET A 59 5.61 3.40 6.88
C MET A 59 4.49 2.38 6.87
N LEU A 60 3.28 2.88 7.07
CA LEU A 60 2.07 2.26 6.57
C LEU A 60 1.74 2.94 5.24
N TYR A 61 1.42 2.18 4.20
CA TYR A 61 1.04 2.70 2.90
C TYR A 61 -0.26 2.08 2.43
N TYR A 62 -0.95 2.77 1.51
CA TYR A 62 -2.18 2.27 0.94
C TYR A 62 -2.40 2.81 -0.48
N PHE A 63 -3.20 2.06 -1.22
CA PHE A 63 -3.59 2.32 -2.61
C PHE A 63 -5.10 2.57 -2.63
N LYS A 64 -5.56 3.61 -3.34
CA LYS A 64 -6.99 3.92 -3.46
C LYS A 64 -7.37 4.53 -4.81
N HIS A 65 -8.58 4.23 -5.32
CA HIS A 65 -9.11 4.84 -6.55
C HIS A 65 -9.71 6.23 -6.33
N ASN A 66 -10.32 6.44 -5.18
CA ASN A 66 -11.04 7.67 -4.80
C ASN A 66 -10.91 7.88 -3.29
N ILE A 67 -11.48 8.97 -2.76
CA ILE A 67 -11.33 9.35 -1.34
C ILE A 67 -11.64 8.18 -0.38
N ASP A 68 -12.67 7.39 -0.67
CA ASP A 68 -13.21 6.36 0.23
C ASP A 68 -12.95 4.91 -0.20
N ASP A 69 -12.25 4.67 -1.32
CA ASP A 69 -12.06 3.31 -1.86
C ASP A 69 -10.60 2.85 -1.74
N ILE A 70 -10.21 2.45 -0.52
CA ILE A 70 -8.91 1.83 -0.26
C ILE A 70 -8.94 0.38 -0.74
N ILE A 71 -8.15 0.09 -1.77
CA ILE A 71 -8.13 -1.23 -2.41
C ILE A 71 -7.03 -2.15 -1.86
N TYR A 72 -5.98 -1.56 -1.28
CA TYR A 72 -4.87 -2.29 -0.68
C TYR A 72 -4.18 -1.46 0.41
N ILE A 73 -3.76 -2.12 1.48
CA ILE A 73 -2.97 -1.57 2.58
C ILE A 73 -1.74 -2.44 2.77
N GLY A 74 -0.58 -1.83 3.00
CA GLY A 74 0.61 -2.59 3.35
C GLY A 74 1.52 -1.79 4.28
N GLU A 75 2.55 -2.45 4.76
CA GLU A 75 3.55 -1.83 5.63
C GLU A 75 4.99 -2.11 5.20
N SER A 76 5.90 -1.23 5.64
CA SER A 76 7.34 -1.43 5.58
C SER A 76 7.96 -0.95 6.90
N HIS A 77 8.57 -1.86 7.65
CA HIS A 77 9.14 -1.62 8.98
C HIS A 77 10.67 -1.80 9.07
N THR A 78 11.30 -2.31 8.01
CA THR A 78 12.74 -2.59 7.92
C THR A 78 13.47 -1.44 7.24
N ILE A 79 14.46 -0.84 7.94
CA ILE A 79 15.24 0.29 7.42
C ILE A 79 16.50 -0.19 6.69
N ASN A 80 17.13 -1.28 7.13
CA ASN A 80 18.46 -1.71 6.63
C ASN A 80 18.60 -3.23 6.33
N ASP A 81 17.58 -4.05 6.60
CA ASP A 81 17.67 -5.50 6.43
C ASP A 81 16.68 -5.99 5.37
N LYS A 82 17.24 -6.45 4.24
CA LYS A 82 16.63 -7.19 3.11
C LYS A 82 15.45 -6.56 2.34
N TRP A 83 14.70 -5.63 2.93
CA TRP A 83 13.46 -5.11 2.37
C TRP A 83 13.26 -3.64 2.73
N SER A 84 13.90 -2.75 1.98
CA SER A 84 13.65 -1.31 2.14
C SER A 84 12.20 -0.96 1.77
N SER A 85 11.72 0.19 2.24
CA SER A 85 10.46 0.78 1.80
C SER A 85 10.35 0.91 0.28
N ILE A 86 11.46 1.20 -0.40
CA ILE A 86 11.53 1.26 -1.87
C ILE A 86 11.32 -0.13 -2.46
N ASP A 87 12.04 -1.14 -1.96
CA ASP A 87 11.94 -2.51 -2.51
C ASP A 87 10.54 -3.05 -2.32
N ARG A 88 9.95 -2.81 -1.13
CA ARG A 88 8.55 -3.13 -0.84
C ARG A 88 7.60 -2.46 -1.83
N MET A 89 7.84 -1.20 -2.18
CA MET A 89 7.01 -0.50 -3.17
C MET A 89 7.17 -1.05 -4.57
N LYS A 90 8.41 -1.29 -5.03
CA LYS A 90 8.70 -1.84 -6.36
C LYS A 90 7.96 -3.14 -6.62
N GLN A 91 7.77 -3.97 -5.59
CA GLN A 91 7.05 -5.23 -5.72
C GLN A 91 5.63 -5.09 -6.21
N HIS A 92 4.94 -4.01 -5.82
CA HIS A 92 3.54 -3.80 -6.19
C HIS A 92 3.34 -3.63 -7.69
N PHE A 93 4.41 -3.35 -8.44
CA PHE A 93 4.42 -3.15 -9.87
C PHE A 93 4.90 -4.38 -10.66
N GLN A 94 5.32 -5.46 -9.98
CA GLN A 94 5.95 -6.62 -10.63
C GLN A 94 5.02 -7.84 -10.60
N GLN A 95 4.73 -8.41 -11.76
CA GLN A 95 3.93 -9.64 -11.84
C GLN A 95 4.59 -10.81 -11.10
N SER A 96 5.92 -10.92 -11.15
CA SER A 96 6.69 -11.99 -10.50
C SER A 96 6.66 -11.95 -8.97
N GLN A 97 6.04 -10.94 -8.37
CA GLN A 97 5.89 -10.78 -6.93
C GLN A 97 4.45 -11.07 -6.54
N ASP A 98 4.15 -12.33 -6.17
CA ASP A 98 2.79 -12.78 -5.81
C ASP A 98 2.14 -11.95 -4.71
N SER A 99 2.96 -11.36 -3.83
CA SER A 99 2.47 -10.50 -2.75
C SER A 99 2.22 -9.04 -3.16
N GLY A 100 2.64 -8.63 -4.36
CA GLY A 100 2.47 -7.29 -4.92
C GLY A 100 1.04 -7.02 -5.41
N LEU A 101 0.68 -5.74 -5.55
CA LEU A 101 -0.67 -5.33 -5.90
C LEU A 101 -1.05 -5.79 -7.31
N LEU A 102 -0.14 -5.64 -8.28
CA LEU A 102 -0.37 -6.09 -9.66
C LEU A 102 -0.75 -7.58 -9.72
N ALA A 103 0.07 -8.45 -9.13
CA ALA A 103 -0.18 -9.89 -9.11
C ALA A 103 -1.50 -10.24 -8.38
N ARG A 104 -1.84 -9.51 -7.31
CA ARG A 104 -3.09 -9.69 -6.57
C ARG A 104 -4.32 -9.28 -7.39
N VAL A 105 -4.24 -8.18 -8.15
CA VAL A 105 -5.33 -7.77 -9.05
C VAL A 105 -5.52 -8.79 -10.16
N MET A 106 -4.43 -9.23 -10.80
CA MET A 106 -4.46 -10.25 -11.85
C MET A 106 -5.11 -11.55 -11.36
N SER A 107 -4.65 -12.06 -10.21
CA SER A 107 -5.14 -13.34 -9.66
C SER A 107 -6.57 -13.24 -9.14
N LYS A 108 -6.91 -12.19 -8.37
CA LYS A 108 -8.22 -12.07 -7.72
C LYS A 108 -9.36 -11.74 -8.69
N ASP A 109 -9.07 -10.95 -9.71
CA ASP A 109 -10.07 -10.54 -10.71
C ASP A 109 -9.95 -11.30 -12.04
N ASN A 110 -9.06 -12.30 -12.12
CA ASN A 110 -8.76 -13.06 -13.34
C ASN A 110 -8.45 -12.14 -14.53
N LYS A 111 -7.65 -11.09 -14.28
CA LYS A 111 -7.26 -10.07 -15.27
C LYS A 111 -5.93 -10.44 -15.91
N SER A 112 -5.80 -10.13 -17.20
CA SER A 112 -4.50 -10.08 -17.85
C SER A 112 -3.61 -9.02 -17.18
N GLU A 113 -2.29 -9.07 -17.40
CA GLU A 113 -1.38 -8.02 -16.88
C GLU A 113 -1.78 -6.64 -17.43
N TYR A 114 -2.15 -6.58 -18.72
CA TYR A 114 -2.64 -5.36 -19.37
C TYR A 114 -3.87 -4.80 -18.65
N ASP A 115 -4.92 -5.62 -18.49
CA ASP A 115 -6.18 -5.18 -17.87
C ASP A 115 -6.00 -4.80 -16.40
N ALA A 116 -5.09 -5.47 -15.69
CA ALA A 116 -4.76 -5.15 -14.32
C ALA A 116 -4.05 -3.80 -14.19
N ILE A 117 -3.12 -3.48 -15.10
CA ILE A 117 -2.45 -2.17 -15.11
C ILE A 117 -3.43 -1.06 -15.52
N VAL A 118 -4.25 -1.29 -16.55
CA VAL A 118 -5.31 -0.33 -16.95
C VAL A 118 -6.25 -0.05 -15.78
N TYR A 119 -6.69 -1.10 -15.07
CA TYR A 119 -7.46 -0.93 -13.85
C TYR A 119 -6.72 -0.08 -12.82
N LEU A 120 -5.43 -0.35 -12.59
CA LEU A 120 -4.64 0.35 -11.59
C LEU A 120 -4.22 1.78 -11.98
N ASN A 121 -4.36 2.23 -13.22
CA ASN A 121 -3.81 3.52 -13.70
C ASN A 121 -4.21 4.72 -12.83
N ASP A 122 -5.47 4.80 -12.42
CA ASP A 122 -5.99 5.91 -11.59
C ASP A 122 -5.86 5.68 -10.08
N VAL A 123 -5.12 4.67 -9.65
CA VAL A 123 -4.90 4.39 -8.24
C VAL A 123 -3.84 5.34 -7.67
N ASP A 124 -4.23 6.11 -6.66
CA ASP A 124 -3.32 6.93 -5.88
C ASP A 124 -2.62 6.13 -4.79
N ILE A 125 -1.35 6.46 -4.55
CA ILE A 125 -0.51 5.84 -3.54
C ILE A 125 -0.24 6.85 -2.42
N TYR A 126 -0.49 6.43 -1.19
CA TYR A 126 -0.28 7.25 0.01
C TYR A 126 0.55 6.51 1.04
N TYR A 127 1.17 7.27 1.94
CA TYR A 127 1.82 6.71 3.12
C TYR A 127 1.67 7.56 4.37
N ILE A 128 1.87 6.93 5.51
CA ILE A 128 2.05 7.55 6.82
C ILE A 128 3.48 7.23 7.27
N ASP A 129 4.26 8.27 7.57
CA ASP A 129 5.61 8.11 8.11
C ASP A 129 5.52 7.63 9.58
N LEU A 130 6.13 6.49 9.85
CA LEU A 130 6.17 5.81 11.15
C LEU A 130 7.61 5.47 11.53
N THR A 131 8.59 6.21 11.00
CA THR A 131 10.02 5.95 11.22
C THR A 131 10.39 5.95 12.70
N ASP A 132 9.73 6.79 13.50
CA ASP A 132 9.91 6.90 14.96
C ASP A 132 9.15 5.83 15.77
N LYS A 133 8.43 4.91 15.10
CA LYS A 133 7.63 3.86 15.75
C LYS A 133 8.31 2.49 15.73
N SER A 134 7.87 1.64 16.65
CA SER A 134 8.30 0.25 16.71
C SER A 134 7.66 -0.58 15.60
N GLU A 135 8.34 -1.64 15.17
CA GLU A 135 7.82 -2.61 14.21
C GLU A 135 6.49 -3.22 14.66
N TYR A 136 6.39 -3.60 15.94
CA TYR A 136 5.16 -4.16 16.51
C TYR A 136 3.98 -3.19 16.36
N PHE A 137 4.21 -1.89 16.59
CA PHE A 137 3.18 -0.87 16.40
C PHE A 137 2.73 -0.81 14.94
N ILE A 138 3.67 -0.82 13.99
CA ILE A 138 3.38 -0.74 12.56
C ILE A 138 2.56 -1.95 12.08
N LYS A 139 2.97 -3.17 12.45
CA LYS A 139 2.26 -4.41 12.11
C LYS A 139 0.85 -4.46 12.72
N THR A 140 0.72 -4.04 13.98
CA THR A 140 -0.59 -3.95 14.64
C THR A 140 -1.49 -2.93 13.94
N LEU A 141 -0.92 -1.81 13.51
CA LEU A 141 -1.64 -0.75 12.79
C LEU A 141 -2.14 -1.25 11.43
N GLU A 142 -1.30 -1.95 10.67
CA GLU A 142 -1.65 -2.54 9.38
C GLU A 142 -2.82 -3.52 9.53
N SER A 143 -2.69 -4.51 10.42
CA SER A 143 -3.73 -5.50 10.68
C SER A 143 -5.05 -4.82 11.03
N PHE A 144 -5.00 -3.81 11.90
CA PHE A 144 -6.19 -3.07 12.29
C PHE A 144 -6.82 -2.30 11.13
N CYS A 145 -6.02 -1.63 10.30
CA CYS A 145 -6.52 -0.94 9.11
C CYS A 145 -7.16 -1.92 8.12
N ILE A 146 -6.54 -3.08 7.87
CA ILE A 146 -7.10 -4.10 6.99
C ILE A 146 -8.45 -4.58 7.50
N ASP A 147 -8.60 -4.80 8.81
CA ASP A 147 -9.88 -5.24 9.39
C ASP A 147 -10.96 -4.16 9.33
N CYS A 148 -10.58 -2.88 9.46
CA CYS A 148 -11.50 -1.75 9.40
C CYS A 148 -11.97 -1.44 7.97
N TYR A 149 -11.03 -1.30 7.03
CA TYR A 149 -11.30 -0.88 5.66
C TYR A 149 -11.70 -2.02 4.74
N LYS A 150 -11.35 -3.26 5.13
CA LYS A 150 -11.60 -4.48 4.33
C LYS A 150 -11.17 -4.33 2.85
N PRO A 151 -9.96 -3.80 2.59
CA PRO A 151 -9.48 -3.58 1.23
C PRO A 151 -9.50 -4.86 0.40
N LYS A 152 -10.01 -4.75 -0.83
CA LYS A 152 -10.27 -5.89 -1.70
C LYS A 152 -9.05 -6.79 -1.90
N TYR A 153 -7.84 -6.25 -2.03
CA TYR A 153 -6.67 -7.02 -2.45
C TYR A 153 -5.74 -7.46 -1.31
N ASN A 154 -6.10 -7.25 -0.04
CA ASN A 154 -5.26 -7.70 1.09
C ASN A 154 -5.38 -9.20 1.43
N LYS A 155 -6.46 -9.87 1.01
CA LYS A 155 -6.75 -11.28 1.30
C LYS A 155 -6.86 -12.08 0.01
#